data_AF-A0A1B0DBM2-F1
#
_entry.id   AF-A0A1B0DBM2-F1
#
_cell.length_a   1.000
_cell.length_b   1.000
_cell.length_c   1.000
_cell.angle_alpha   90.00
_cell.angle_beta   90.00
_cell.angle_gamma   90.00
#
_symmetry.space_group_name_H-M   'P 1'
#
loop_
_entity.id
_entity.type
_entity.pdbx_description
1 polymer ?
#
loop_
_entity_poly.entity_id
_entity_poly.type
_entity_poly.pdbx_seq_one_letter_code
_entity_poly.pdbx_strand_id
1 'polypeptide(L)'
;MQSIYHLLQHANNVRSAAEEYLARRQARNKSMTKSMTSGLAGPILAMGNVHFLPAAKSGTFFARDNVSNFIAWCRKSLQIFECLLFETDDLIMRKNEKHVILCLLEVARRGAKFGMLAPMLVQMERQIDREIAADNKAMGMSSVGCGTQTENGVNSISVGTDGNDMFDSDSEDEDENSGPMLMYGPQPQIITNDLKSLDEM
;
A
#
# COMPACT_ATOMS: atom_id res chain seq x y z
N MET A 1 16.63 -12.78 14.60
CA MET A 1 16.13 -14.08 14.12
C MET A 1 14.62 -14.02 13.83
N GLN A 2 13.79 -13.59 14.79
CA GLN A 2 12.33 -13.49 14.61
C GLN A 2 11.88 -12.53 13.50
N SER A 3 12.57 -11.39 13.31
CA SER A 3 12.26 -10.42 12.25
C SER A 3 12.36 -11.01 10.83
N ILE A 4 13.42 -11.78 10.54
CA ILE A 4 13.61 -12.40 9.22
C ILE A 4 12.56 -13.48 8.97
N TYR A 5 12.21 -14.27 9.99
CA TYR A 5 11.13 -15.25 9.88
C TYR A 5 9.79 -14.58 9.53
N HIS A 6 9.42 -13.52 10.24
CA HIS A 6 8.18 -12.78 9.98
C HIS A 6 8.16 -12.16 8.57
N LEU A 7 9.31 -11.71 8.07
CA LEU A 7 9.43 -11.17 6.71
C LEU A 7 8.99 -12.17 5.65
N LEU A 8 9.48 -13.41 5.75
CA LEU A 8 9.22 -14.45 4.76
C LEU A 8 7.84 -15.07 4.93
N GLN A 9 7.39 -15.21 6.17
CA GLN A 9 6.02 -15.57 6.44
C GLN A 9 5.05 -14.55 5.85
N HIS A 10 5.36 -13.25 5.97
CA HIS A 10 4.52 -12.19 5.41
C HIS A 10 4.45 -12.26 3.88
N ALA A 11 5.58 -12.49 3.19
CA ALA A 11 5.57 -12.69 1.73
C ALA A 11 4.65 -13.84 1.30
N ASN A 12 4.71 -14.97 2.01
CA ASN A 12 3.84 -16.12 1.75
C ASN A 12 2.37 -15.81 2.05
N ASN A 13 2.08 -15.06 3.13
CA ASN A 13 0.72 -14.62 3.44
C ASN A 13 0.15 -13.70 2.35
N VAL A 14 0.97 -12.79 1.78
CA VAL A 14 0.56 -11.94 0.65
C VAL A 14 0.19 -12.77 -0.57
N ARG A 15 0.99 -13.80 -0.88
CA ARG A 15 0.67 -14.73 -1.97
C ARG A 15 -0.65 -15.46 -1.72
N SER A 16 -0.86 -16.01 -0.53
CA SER A 16 -2.11 -16.69 -0.17
C SER A 16 -3.33 -15.75 -0.25
N ALA A 17 -3.19 -14.50 0.20
CA ALA A 17 -4.24 -13.50 0.07
C ALA A 17 -4.56 -13.17 -1.40
N ALA A 18 -3.54 -13.05 -2.25
CA ALA A 18 -3.74 -12.83 -3.68
C ALA A 18 -4.45 -14.02 -4.37
N GLU A 19 -4.14 -15.25 -3.96
CA GLU A 19 -4.80 -16.46 -4.44
C GLU A 19 -6.27 -16.48 -4.03
N GLU A 20 -6.56 -16.21 -2.77
CA GLU A 20 -7.92 -16.15 -2.23
C GLU A 20 -8.72 -15.02 -2.89
N TYR A 21 -8.10 -13.87 -3.14
CA TYR A 21 -8.71 -12.74 -3.87
C TYR A 21 -9.18 -13.16 -5.27
N LEU A 22 -8.34 -13.87 -6.03
CA LEU A 22 -8.73 -14.36 -7.36
C LEU A 22 -9.81 -15.44 -7.29
N ALA A 23 -9.72 -16.37 -6.33
CA ALA A 23 -10.74 -17.40 -6.13
C ALA A 23 -12.11 -16.76 -5.82
N ARG A 24 -12.15 -15.77 -4.93
CA ARG A 24 -13.36 -14.98 -4.63
C ARG A 24 -13.89 -14.25 -5.87
N ARG A 25 -13.01 -13.71 -6.72
CA ARG A 25 -13.42 -13.03 -7.96
C ARG A 25 -14.02 -14.01 -8.98
N GLN A 26 -13.42 -15.20 -9.14
CA GLN A 26 -13.92 -16.24 -10.04
C GLN A 26 -15.29 -16.77 -9.61
N ALA A 27 -15.50 -16.99 -8.31
CA ALA A 27 -16.78 -17.45 -7.78
C ALA A 27 -17.94 -16.45 -8.02
N ARG A 28 -17.63 -15.16 -8.17
CA ARG A 28 -18.64 -14.11 -8.41
C ARG A 28 -19.14 -14.02 -9.85
N ASN A 29 -18.63 -14.84 -10.80
CA ASN A 29 -19.06 -14.88 -12.21
C ASN A 29 -19.21 -13.50 -12.91
N LYS A 30 -18.54 -12.46 -12.41
CA LYS A 30 -18.57 -11.12 -12.99
C LYS A 30 -17.67 -11.12 -14.22
N SER A 31 -18.17 -10.57 -15.33
CA SER A 31 -17.44 -10.48 -16.60
C SER A 31 -16.00 -10.03 -16.38
N MET A 32 -15.08 -10.60 -17.16
CA MET A 32 -13.63 -10.46 -17.09
C MET A 32 -13.16 -9.04 -17.48
N THR A 33 -13.75 -7.99 -16.89
CA THR A 33 -13.13 -6.67 -16.89
C THR A 33 -11.84 -6.79 -16.09
N LYS A 34 -10.71 -6.51 -16.75
CA LYS A 34 -9.38 -6.53 -16.13
C LYS A 34 -9.35 -5.45 -15.06
N SER A 35 -9.64 -5.82 -13.81
CA SER A 35 -9.36 -4.93 -12.68
C SER A 35 -7.85 -4.84 -12.49
N MET A 36 -7.36 -3.64 -12.20
CA MET A 36 -5.94 -3.38 -11.93
C MET A 36 -5.39 -4.29 -10.83
N THR A 37 -6.19 -4.56 -9.79
CA THR A 37 -5.83 -5.45 -8.67
C THR A 37 -5.63 -6.90 -9.13
N SER A 38 -6.47 -7.40 -10.05
CA SER A 38 -6.30 -8.73 -10.65
C SER A 38 -5.02 -8.83 -11.48
N GLY A 39 -4.60 -7.74 -12.12
CA GLY A 39 -3.33 -7.67 -12.85
C GLY A 39 -2.11 -7.85 -11.94
N LEU A 40 -2.17 -7.33 -10.72
CA LEU A 40 -1.11 -7.46 -9.71
C LEU A 40 -1.01 -8.88 -9.13
N ALA A 41 -2.10 -9.65 -9.10
CA ALA A 41 -2.08 -11.02 -8.57
C ALA A 41 -1.28 -11.99 -9.46
N GLY A 42 -1.26 -11.76 -10.79
CA GLY A 42 -0.60 -12.66 -11.75
C GLY A 42 0.88 -12.91 -11.43
N PRO A 43 1.74 -11.87 -11.37
CA PRO A 43 3.16 -12.00 -11.02
C PRO A 43 3.40 -12.60 -9.63
N ILE A 44 2.51 -12.32 -8.67
CA ILE A 44 2.59 -12.88 -7.31
C ILE A 44 2.35 -14.38 -7.33
N LEU A 45 1.37 -14.84 -8.11
CA LEU A 45 1.04 -16.26 -8.19
C LEU A 45 1.96 -17.05 -9.12
N ALA A 46 2.59 -16.40 -10.10
CA ALA A 46 3.55 -17.01 -11.01
C ALA A 46 4.82 -17.49 -10.28
N MET A 47 5.25 -16.77 -9.24
CA MET A 47 6.30 -17.26 -8.35
C MET A 47 5.67 -18.05 -7.21
N GLY A 48 6.13 -19.28 -7.00
CA GLY A 48 5.71 -20.10 -5.86
C GLY A 48 6.04 -19.47 -4.50
N ASN A 49 5.77 -20.21 -3.42
CA ASN A 49 6.09 -19.75 -2.07
C ASN A 49 7.58 -19.42 -1.94
N VAL A 50 7.89 -18.36 -1.19
CA VAL A 50 9.26 -18.00 -0.86
C VAL A 50 9.83 -19.08 0.04
N HIS A 51 10.83 -19.81 -0.46
CA HIS A 51 11.53 -20.84 0.29
C HIS A 51 12.55 -20.21 1.25
N PHE A 52 12.63 -20.76 2.46
CA PHE A 52 13.56 -20.28 3.47
C PHE A 52 13.90 -21.33 4.51
N LEU A 53 15.03 -21.11 5.20
CA LEU A 53 15.46 -21.93 6.33
C LEU A 53 14.97 -21.29 7.65
N PRO A 54 13.97 -21.84 8.34
CA PRO A 54 13.45 -21.24 9.58
C PRO A 54 14.47 -21.22 10.72
N ALA A 55 15.39 -22.20 10.73
CA ALA A 55 16.43 -22.36 11.74
C ALA A 55 17.68 -21.48 11.50
N ALA A 56 17.67 -20.60 10.49
CA ALA A 56 18.81 -19.74 10.17
C ALA A 56 19.13 -18.80 11.34
N LYS A 57 20.38 -18.84 11.81
CA LYS A 57 20.83 -17.96 12.91
C LYS A 57 21.20 -16.57 12.39
N SER A 58 20.93 -15.54 13.19
CA SER A 58 21.35 -14.17 12.88
C SER A 58 22.87 -14.10 12.66
N GLY A 59 23.31 -13.33 11.66
CA GLY A 59 24.72 -13.19 11.28
C GLY A 59 25.27 -14.30 10.36
N THR A 60 24.54 -15.39 10.16
CA THR A 60 24.95 -16.48 9.25
C THR A 60 24.67 -16.18 7.78
N PHE A 61 25.33 -16.92 6.89
CA PHE A 61 25.05 -16.88 5.45
C PHE A 61 23.60 -17.27 5.13
N PHE A 62 23.03 -18.26 5.83
CA PHE A 62 21.63 -18.65 5.65
C PHE A 62 20.64 -17.52 5.98
N ALA A 63 20.97 -16.64 6.93
CA ALA A 63 20.14 -15.48 7.21
C ALA A 63 20.23 -14.43 6.08
N ARG A 64 21.40 -14.25 5.47
CA ARG A 64 21.58 -13.42 4.27
C ARG A 64 20.79 -13.97 3.09
N ASP A 65 20.84 -15.27 2.86
CA ASP A 65 20.07 -15.94 1.80
C ASP A 65 18.57 -15.78 2.01
N ASN A 66 18.07 -15.99 3.23
CA ASN A 66 16.66 -15.77 3.55
C ASN A 66 16.22 -14.32 3.21
N VAL A 67 17.01 -13.31 3.57
CA VAL A 67 16.71 -11.91 3.25
C VAL A 67 16.82 -11.65 1.74
N SER A 68 17.80 -12.23 1.06
CA SER A 68 17.97 -12.13 -0.40
C SER A 68 16.75 -12.70 -1.14
N ASN A 69 16.22 -13.85 -0.68
CA ASN A 69 15.02 -14.46 -1.23
C ASN A 69 13.81 -13.53 -1.09
N PHE A 70 13.67 -12.83 0.03
CA PHE A 70 12.62 -11.82 0.20
C PHE A 70 12.74 -10.67 -0.80
N ILE A 71 13.94 -10.09 -0.92
CA ILE A 71 14.19 -8.94 -1.78
C ILE A 71 13.93 -9.33 -3.25
N ALA A 72 14.37 -10.53 -3.65
CA ALA A 72 14.07 -11.08 -4.97
C ALA A 72 12.57 -11.26 -5.20
N TRP A 73 11.83 -11.71 -4.18
CA TRP A 73 10.38 -11.83 -4.25
C TRP A 73 9.69 -10.46 -4.38
N CYS A 74 10.07 -9.47 -3.58
CA CYS A 74 9.56 -8.11 -3.68
C CYS A 74 9.76 -7.51 -5.08
N ARG A 75 10.94 -7.71 -5.65
CA ARG A 75 11.29 -7.25 -7.00
C ARG A 75 10.45 -7.93 -8.09
N LYS A 76 10.29 -9.25 -8.04
CA LYS A 76 9.69 -10.02 -9.14
C LYS A 76 8.18 -10.18 -9.02
N SER A 77 7.70 -10.52 -7.82
CA SER A 77 6.27 -10.80 -7.58
C SER A 77 5.50 -9.54 -7.31
N LEU A 78 6.00 -8.68 -6.43
CA LEU A 78 5.32 -7.44 -6.15
C LEU A 78 5.61 -6.39 -7.21
N GLN A 79 6.82 -6.37 -7.81
CA GLN A 79 7.34 -5.32 -8.71
C GLN A 79 7.73 -4.02 -7.98
N ILE A 80 8.31 -4.15 -6.77
CA ILE A 80 8.72 -2.99 -5.97
C ILE A 80 9.90 -2.30 -6.66
N PHE A 81 9.84 -0.97 -6.76
CA PHE A 81 10.89 -0.18 -7.39
C PHE A 81 12.23 -0.37 -6.67
N GLU A 82 13.33 -0.42 -7.43
CA GLU A 82 14.67 -0.64 -6.88
C GLU A 82 15.05 0.38 -5.80
N CYS A 83 14.60 1.64 -5.94
CA CYS A 83 14.86 2.69 -4.96
C CYS A 83 14.16 2.49 -3.61
N LEU A 84 13.16 1.60 -3.54
CA LEU A 84 12.46 1.25 -2.30
C LEU A 84 12.95 -0.08 -1.72
N LEU A 85 13.75 -0.85 -2.46
CA LEU A 85 14.34 -2.10 -1.97
C LEU A 85 15.53 -1.80 -1.07
N PHE A 86 15.69 -2.61 -0.04
CA PHE A 86 16.84 -2.58 0.86
C PHE A 86 17.81 -3.71 0.51
N GLU A 87 19.05 -3.62 0.99
CA GLU A 87 20.07 -4.64 0.85
C GLU A 87 20.08 -5.62 2.03
N THR A 88 20.61 -6.83 1.84
CA THR A 88 20.67 -7.85 2.90
C THR A 88 21.38 -7.34 4.16
N ASP A 89 22.43 -6.54 3.97
CA ASP A 89 23.23 -5.95 5.03
C ASP A 89 22.51 -4.82 5.78
N ASP A 90 21.54 -4.13 5.16
CA ASP A 90 20.74 -3.09 5.82
C ASP A 90 19.96 -3.66 7.01
N LEU A 91 19.39 -4.85 6.82
CA LEU A 91 18.62 -5.56 7.85
C LEU A 91 19.52 -6.35 8.80
N ILE A 92 20.53 -7.06 8.27
CA ILE A 92 21.34 -7.99 9.08
C ILE A 92 22.32 -7.26 9.99
N MET A 93 22.95 -6.20 9.49
CA MET A 93 23.85 -5.35 10.27
C MET A 93 23.14 -4.13 10.88
N ARG A 94 21.82 -3.99 10.67
CA ARG A 94 21.01 -2.85 11.16
C ARG A 94 21.60 -1.49 10.76
N LYS A 95 22.13 -1.40 9.54
CA LYS A 95 22.80 -0.18 9.06
C LYS A 95 21.82 0.86 8.52
N ASN A 96 20.77 0.42 7.83
CA ASN A 96 19.82 1.31 7.16
C ASN A 96 18.37 0.86 7.40
N GLU A 97 17.91 0.98 8.66
CA GLU A 97 16.55 0.56 9.04
C GLU A 97 15.45 1.31 8.28
N LYS A 98 15.72 2.55 7.86
CA LYS A 98 14.80 3.36 7.06
C LYS A 98 14.44 2.69 5.73
N HIS A 99 15.43 2.16 5.01
CA HIS A 99 15.20 1.48 3.73
C HIS A 99 14.35 0.21 3.94
N VAL A 100 14.62 -0.53 5.03
CA VAL A 100 13.81 -1.70 5.40
C VAL A 100 12.36 -1.30 5.64
N ILE A 101 12.11 -0.23 6.40
CA ILE A 101 10.76 0.25 6.70
C ILE A 101 10.03 0.69 5.43
N LEU A 102 10.69 1.44 4.54
CA LEU A 102 10.09 1.89 3.27
C LEU A 102 9.67 0.72 2.40
N CYS A 103 10.52 -0.31 2.27
CA CYS A 103 10.19 -1.53 1.56
C CYS A 103 8.96 -2.23 2.17
N LEU A 104 8.91 -2.37 3.50
CA LEU A 104 7.81 -3.04 4.20
C LEU A 104 6.48 -2.29 4.07
N LEU A 105 6.50 -0.96 4.11
CA LEU A 105 5.30 -0.15 3.88
C LEU A 105 4.77 -0.37 2.46
N GLU A 106 5.67 -0.45 1.48
CA GLU A 106 5.29 -0.72 0.10
C GLU A 106 4.72 -2.14 -0.10
N VAL A 107 5.30 -3.15 0.56
CA VAL A 107 4.74 -4.51 0.61
C VAL A 107 3.33 -4.48 1.21
N ALA A 108 3.12 -3.74 2.29
CA ALA A 108 1.82 -3.63 2.94
C ALA A 108 0.77 -2.93 2.06
N ARG A 109 1.14 -1.85 1.34
CA ARG A 109 0.27 -1.21 0.36
C ARG A 109 -0.22 -2.19 -0.71
N ARG A 110 0.68 -3.04 -1.21
CA ARG A 110 0.34 -4.06 -2.23
C ARG A 110 -0.49 -5.19 -1.65
N GLY A 111 -0.14 -5.69 -0.46
CA GLY A 111 -0.91 -6.73 0.23
C GLY A 111 -2.35 -6.29 0.55
N ALA A 112 -2.54 -5.01 0.91
CA ALA A 112 -3.86 -4.46 1.20
C ALA A 112 -4.83 -4.48 0.01
N LYS A 113 -4.31 -4.47 -1.23
CA LYS A 113 -5.13 -4.62 -2.45
C LYS A 113 -5.76 -6.01 -2.57
N PHE A 114 -5.26 -6.98 -1.81
CA PHE A 114 -5.82 -8.34 -1.71
C PHE A 114 -6.60 -8.56 -0.42
N GLY A 115 -6.93 -7.50 0.33
CA GLY A 115 -7.71 -7.56 1.57
C GLY A 115 -6.91 -7.86 2.83
N MET A 116 -5.57 -7.80 2.79
CA MET A 116 -4.76 -7.90 4.01
C MET A 116 -4.87 -6.63 4.85
N LEU A 117 -4.86 -6.76 6.18
CA LEU A 117 -4.81 -5.62 7.08
C LEU A 117 -3.49 -4.87 6.93
N ALA A 118 -3.58 -3.59 6.54
CA ALA A 118 -2.44 -2.70 6.41
C ALA A 118 -2.07 -2.07 7.77
N PRO A 119 -0.83 -1.61 7.99
CA PRO A 119 -0.49 -0.81 9.17
C PRO A 119 -1.21 0.54 9.15
N MET A 120 -1.40 1.14 10.34
CA MET A 120 -2.15 2.39 10.53
C MET A 120 -1.71 3.51 9.58
N LEU A 121 -0.40 3.66 9.36
CA LEU A 121 0.13 4.68 8.46
C LEU A 121 -0.45 4.54 7.03
N VAL A 122 -0.46 3.32 6.49
CA VAL A 122 -1.01 3.06 5.15
C VAL A 122 -2.53 3.21 5.12
N GLN A 123 -3.22 2.89 6.22
CA GLN A 123 -4.66 3.12 6.32
C GLN A 123 -4.99 4.62 6.31
N MET A 124 -4.22 5.43 7.05
CA MET A 124 -4.37 6.88 7.06
C MET A 124 -4.05 7.50 5.69
N GLU A 125 -2.97 7.07 5.02
CA GLU A 125 -2.65 7.47 3.64
C GLU A 125 -3.87 7.28 2.72
N ARG A 126 -4.44 6.06 2.70
CA ARG A 126 -5.63 5.74 1.88
C ARG A 126 -6.88 6.49 2.30
N GLN A 127 -7.02 6.86 3.58
CA GLN A 127 -8.14 7.67 4.04
C GLN A 127 -8.03 9.09 3.48
N ILE A 128 -6.86 9.70 3.62
CA ILE A 128 -6.58 11.04 3.10
C ILE A 128 -6.80 11.09 1.58
N ASP A 129 -6.29 10.10 0.83
CA ASP A 129 -6.47 10.05 -0.63
C ASP A 129 -7.96 9.98 -1.03
N ARG A 130 -8.77 9.23 -0.27
CA ARG A 130 -10.22 9.14 -0.49
C ARG A 130 -10.94 10.44 -0.19
N GLU A 131 -10.59 11.11 0.90
CA GLU A 131 -11.16 12.42 1.27
C GLU A 131 -10.83 13.48 0.19
N ILE A 132 -9.56 13.56 -0.23
CA ILE A 132 -9.13 14.48 -1.29
C ILE A 132 -9.87 14.20 -2.61
N ALA A 133 -10.01 12.93 -2.98
CA ALA A 133 -10.71 12.57 -4.22
C ALA A 133 -12.21 12.89 -4.16
N ALA A 134 -12.85 12.70 -3.00
CA ALA A 134 -14.23 13.07 -2.77
C ALA A 134 -14.44 14.59 -2.88
N ASP A 135 -13.55 15.38 -2.28
CA ASP A 135 -13.56 16.84 -2.36
C ASP A 135 -13.39 17.33 -3.80
N ASN A 136 -12.44 16.76 -4.55
CA ASN A 136 -12.23 17.09 -5.97
C ASN A 136 -13.47 16.80 -6.82
N LYS A 137 -14.16 15.69 -6.55
CA LYS A 137 -15.42 15.33 -7.22
C LYS A 137 -16.55 16.29 -6.85
N ALA A 138 -16.67 16.65 -5.58
CA ALA A 138 -17.67 17.60 -5.09
C ALA A 138 -17.46 19.02 -5.65
N MET A 139 -16.21 19.44 -5.85
CA MET A 139 -15.86 20.70 -6.49
C MET A 139 -15.99 20.70 -8.02
N GLY A 140 -16.45 19.60 -8.63
CA GLY A 140 -16.65 19.50 -10.08
C GLY A 140 -15.35 19.52 -10.88
N MET A 141 -14.20 19.27 -10.24
CA MET A 141 -12.89 19.23 -10.90
C MET A 141 -12.70 17.86 -11.59
N SER A 142 -13.54 17.55 -12.58
CA SER A 142 -13.34 16.40 -13.45
C SER A 142 -12.34 16.78 -14.54
N SER A 143 -11.09 16.34 -14.39
CA SER A 143 -10.09 16.24 -15.46
C SER A 143 -9.90 17.47 -16.37
N VAL A 144 -9.49 18.62 -15.83
CA VAL A 144 -8.67 19.52 -16.65
C VAL A 144 -7.25 18.95 -16.63
N GLY A 145 -6.96 18.13 -17.63
CA GLY A 145 -5.59 17.83 -18.01
C GLY A 145 -4.90 19.16 -18.30
N CYS A 146 -3.86 19.48 -17.55
CA CYS A 146 -2.99 20.62 -17.83
C CYS A 146 -2.19 20.30 -19.10
N GLY A 147 -2.79 20.56 -20.26
CA GLY A 147 -2.07 20.68 -21.52
C GLY A 147 -1.42 22.06 -21.56
N THR A 148 -0.14 22.15 -21.19
CA THR A 148 0.65 23.35 -21.46
C THR A 148 0.89 23.44 -22.97
N GLN A 149 0.17 24.33 -23.64
CA GLN A 149 0.60 24.87 -24.93
C GLN A 149 1.69 25.91 -24.65
N THR A 150 2.95 25.55 -24.86
CA THR A 150 4.02 26.51 -25.13
C THR A 150 4.85 25.99 -26.30
N GLU A 151 4.70 26.67 -27.42
CA GLU A 151 5.50 26.57 -28.62
C GLU A 151 6.99 26.83 -28.35
N ASN A 152 7.83 26.05 -29.04
CA ASN A 152 9.26 26.24 -29.33
C ASN A 152 10.32 26.05 -28.21
N GLY A 153 11.03 24.93 -28.32
CA GLY A 153 12.50 24.94 -28.37
C GLY A 153 13.29 24.59 -27.11
N VAL A 154 14.03 23.48 -27.21
CA VAL A 154 15.25 23.07 -26.46
C VAL A 154 15.03 22.11 -25.27
N ASN A 155 15.59 20.91 -25.45
CA ASN A 155 15.77 19.76 -24.56
C ASN A 155 15.58 19.99 -23.05
N SER A 156 14.57 19.34 -22.48
CA SER A 156 14.48 19.04 -21.06
C SER A 156 14.23 17.55 -20.84
N ILE A 157 14.90 17.01 -19.82
CA ILE A 157 14.84 15.61 -19.38
C ILE A 157 13.37 15.23 -19.11
N SER A 158 12.92 14.12 -19.68
CA SER A 158 11.61 13.54 -19.39
C SER A 158 11.65 12.90 -18.00
N VAL A 159 11.19 13.65 -16.99
CA VAL A 159 10.72 13.05 -15.74
C VAL A 159 9.39 12.37 -16.07
N GLY A 160 9.45 11.06 -16.28
CA GLY A 160 8.27 10.22 -16.44
C GLY A 160 7.51 10.13 -15.12
N THR A 161 6.68 11.13 -14.83
CA THR A 161 5.55 10.95 -13.92
C THR A 161 4.50 10.16 -14.69
N ASP A 162 4.58 8.84 -14.60
CA ASP A 162 3.56 7.94 -15.15
C ASP A 162 2.33 8.03 -14.23
N GLY A 163 1.62 9.16 -14.37
CA GLY A 163 0.34 9.41 -13.74
C GLY A 163 -0.71 8.53 -14.40
N ASN A 164 -0.76 7.27 -14.00
CA ASN A 164 -1.85 6.36 -14.33
C ASN A 164 -2.76 6.11 -13.10
N ASP A 165 -2.91 7.14 -12.26
CA ASP A 165 -3.92 7.21 -11.21
C ASP A 165 -5.26 7.65 -11.83
N MET A 166 -5.75 6.86 -12.79
CA MET A 166 -7.16 6.89 -13.15
C MET A 166 -7.91 6.37 -11.92
N PHE A 167 -8.50 7.30 -11.18
CA PHE A 167 -9.36 7.08 -10.02
C PHE A 167 -10.21 5.82 -10.23
N ASP A 168 -9.96 4.80 -9.42
CA ASP A 168 -10.69 3.55 -9.42
C ASP A 168 -12.11 3.85 -8.95
N SER A 169 -13.00 4.10 -9.91
CA SER A 169 -14.44 3.98 -9.70
C SER A 169 -14.79 2.48 -9.74
N ASP A 170 -14.14 1.66 -8.90
CA ASP A 170 -14.83 0.49 -8.40
C ASP A 170 -15.95 1.10 -7.56
N SER A 171 -17.17 1.08 -8.10
CA SER A 171 -18.35 1.21 -7.27
C SER A 171 -18.30 -0.01 -6.36
N GLU A 172 -17.56 0.14 -5.27
CA GLU A 172 -17.82 -0.57 -4.05
C GLU A 172 -19.27 -0.19 -3.73
N ASP A 173 -20.21 -0.99 -4.25
CA ASP A 173 -21.37 -1.36 -3.48
C ASP A 173 -20.79 -2.10 -2.25
N GLU A 174 -20.11 -1.35 -1.37
CA GLU A 174 -19.92 -1.78 0.00
C GLU A 174 -21.35 -1.88 0.51
N ASP A 175 -21.80 -3.13 0.70
CA ASP A 175 -22.89 -3.42 1.62
C ASP A 175 -22.74 -2.47 2.82
N GLU A 176 -23.76 -1.65 3.06
CA GLU A 176 -23.91 -0.76 4.21
C GLU A 176 -23.92 -1.58 5.52
N ASN A 177 -22.81 -2.22 5.85
CA ASN A 177 -22.65 -3.00 7.06
C ASN A 177 -21.44 -2.50 7.83
N SER A 178 -21.61 -1.32 8.41
CA SER A 178 -21.26 -1.04 9.81
C SER A 178 -19.90 -1.57 10.30
N GLY A 179 -18.81 -1.17 9.64
CA GLY A 179 -17.54 -1.02 10.35
C GLY A 179 -17.62 0.30 11.14
N PRO A 180 -17.19 0.37 12.42
CA PRO A 180 -17.13 1.66 13.10
C PRO A 180 -16.23 2.55 12.25
N MET A 181 -16.78 3.67 11.77
CA MET A 181 -15.99 4.78 11.28
C MET A 181 -15.11 5.20 12.45
N LEU A 182 -13.88 4.70 12.47
CA LEU A 182 -12.93 5.01 13.53
C LEU A 182 -12.55 6.47 13.30
N MET A 183 -13.28 7.36 13.97
CA MET A 183 -12.97 8.78 14.08
C MET A 183 -11.64 8.89 14.80
N TYR A 184 -10.55 8.90 14.03
CA TYR A 184 -9.22 9.16 14.55
C TYR A 184 -9.00 10.67 14.60
N GLY A 185 -9.03 11.23 15.80
CA GLY A 185 -8.76 12.65 16.04
C GLY A 185 -9.16 13.09 17.44
N PRO A 186 -8.60 14.17 17.97
CA PRO A 186 -9.11 14.78 19.19
C PRO A 186 -10.55 15.20 18.98
N GLN A 187 -11.43 14.89 19.94
CA GLN A 187 -12.84 15.24 19.88
C GLN A 187 -12.97 16.77 19.82
N PRO A 188 -13.70 17.36 18.85
CA PRO A 188 -13.84 18.80 18.76
C PRO A 188 -14.54 19.32 20.03
N GLN A 189 -13.82 20.08 20.84
CA GLN A 189 -14.39 20.77 21.99
C GLN A 189 -15.11 22.02 21.49
N ILE A 190 -16.44 21.97 21.49
CA ILE A 190 -17.26 23.17 21.29
C ILE A 190 -17.20 23.95 22.60
N ILE A 191 -16.43 25.03 22.63
CA ILE A 191 -16.48 26.01 23.72
C ILE A 191 -17.76 26.83 23.50
N THR A 192 -18.86 26.41 24.11
CA THR A 192 -20.04 27.26 24.21
C THR A 192 -19.69 28.35 25.22
N ASN A 193 -19.47 29.57 24.73
CA ASN A 193 -19.30 30.73 25.60
C ASN A 193 -20.68 31.12 26.13
N ASP A 194 -21.23 30.27 26.99
CA ASP A 194 -22.52 30.49 27.62
C ASP A 194 -22.31 31.57 28.69
N LEU A 195 -22.68 32.82 28.37
CA LEU A 195 -22.62 34.00 29.25
C LEU A 195 -23.50 33.89 30.52
N LYS A 196 -24.00 32.70 30.86
CA LYS A 196 -24.93 32.45 31.96
C LYS A 196 -24.27 32.42 33.34
N SER A 197 -22.95 32.54 33.46
CA SER A 197 -22.25 32.60 34.76
C SER A 197 -21.82 34.01 35.19
N LEU A 198 -22.22 35.07 34.48
CA LEU A 198 -21.82 36.45 34.80
C LEU A 198 -22.69 37.16 35.85
N ASP A 199 -23.81 36.55 36.29
CA ASP A 199 -24.74 37.16 37.26
C ASP A 199 -24.47 36.75 38.72
N GLU A 200 -23.36 36.09 39.03
CA GLU A 200 -22.98 35.70 40.41
C GLU A 200 -21.70 36.38 40.94
N MET A 201 -21.46 37.66 40.60
CA MET A 201 -20.46 38.50 41.29
C MET A 201 -21.04 39.82 41.79
#